data_AF-A0A961TBG7-F1
#
_entry.id   AF-A0A961TBG7-F1
#
_cell.length_a   1.000
_cell.length_b   1.000
_cell.length_c   1.000
_cell.angle_alpha   90.00
_cell.angle_beta   90.00
_cell.angle_gamma   90.00
#
_symmetry.space_group_name_H-M   'P 1'
#
loop_
_entity.id
_entity.type
_entity.pdbx_description
1 polymer ?
#
loop_
_entity_poly.entity_id
_entity_poly.type
_entity_poly.pdbx_seq_one_letter_code
_entity_poly.pdbx_strand_id
1 'polypeptide(L)' 'MPADHAIVDWGTSNFRIWLLDRDGEILAEQRSNEGMIHTSANGFASVLE' A
#
# COMPACT_ATOMS: atom_id res chain seq x y z
N MET A 1 6.11 -5.94 -17.20
CA MET A 1 4.65 -5.78 -17.35
C MET A 1 4.25 -4.63 -16.43
N PRO A 2 3.46 -3.64 -16.87
CA PRO A 2 3.04 -2.55 -15.99
C PRO A 2 2.04 -3.07 -14.95
N ALA A 3 2.04 -2.46 -13.76
CA ALA A 3 0.98 -2.70 -12.78
C ALA A 3 -0.34 -2.13 -13.31
N ASP A 4 -1.42 -2.89 -13.16
CA ASP A 4 -2.78 -2.53 -13.58
C ASP A 4 -3.63 -2.17 -12.35
N HIS A 5 -3.38 -2.81 -11.20
CA HIS A 5 -4.10 -2.58 -9.96
C HIS A 5 -3.16 -2.45 -8.75
N ALA A 6 -3.63 -1.73 -7.73
CA ALA A 6 -3.04 -1.71 -6.40
C ALA A 6 -4.07 -2.19 -5.39
N ILE A 7 -3.68 -3.12 -4.50
CA ILE A 7 -4.50 -3.55 -3.37
C ILE A 7 -3.85 -3.03 -2.11
N VAL A 8 -4.63 -2.34 -1.28
CA VAL A 8 -4.16 -1.71 -0.05
C VAL A 8 -4.93 -2.28 1.15
N ASP A 9 -4.20 -2.80 2.12
CA ASP A 9 -4.70 -3.11 3.46
C ASP A 9 -4.07 -2.14 4.45
N TRP A 10 -4.85 -1.13 4.83
CA TRP A 10 -4.43 -0.12 5.78
C TRP A 10 -5.14 -0.31 7.12
N GLY A 11 -4.47 -1.01 8.02
CA GLY A 11 -4.91 -1.13 9.40
C GLY A 11 -4.55 0.09 10.24
N THR A 12 -5.04 0.11 11.47
CA THR A 12 -4.76 1.18 12.43
C THR A 12 -3.27 1.31 12.77
N SER A 13 -2.55 0.17 12.80
CA SER A 13 -1.13 0.09 13.19
C SER A 13 -0.20 -0.44 12.10
N ASN A 14 -0.75 -1.01 11.01
CA ASN A 14 0.03 -1.64 9.96
C ASN A 14 -0.47 -1.18 8.59
N PHE A 15 0.44 -1.11 7.63
CA PHE A 15 0.17 -0.82 6.24
C PHE A 15 0.75 -1.93 5.35
N ARG A 16 -0.03 -2.38 4.38
CA ARG A 16 0.40 -3.33 3.36
C ARG A 16 -0.17 -2.93 2.01
N ILE A 17 0.66 -3.03 0.97
CA ILE A 17 0.27 -2.78 -0.41
C ILE A 17 0.86 -3.83 -1.35
N TRP A 18 0.07 -4.19 -2.35
CA TRP A 18 0.47 -5.05 -3.46
C TRP A 18 0.19 -4.36 -4.78
N LEU A 19 1.12 -4.49 -5.71
CA LEU A 19 0.91 -4.15 -7.12
C LEU A 19 0.66 -5.42 -7.91
N LEU A 20 -0.41 -5.42 -8.70
CA LEU A 20 -0.81 -6.56 -9.49
C LEU A 20 -0.79 -6.20 -10.97
N ASP A 21 -0.47 -7.19 -11.81
CA ASP A 21 -0.79 -7.08 -13.23
C ASP A 21 -2.27 -7.35 -13.52
N ARG A 22 -2.63 -7.37 -14.79
CA ARG A 22 -4.01 -7.59 -15.23
C ARG A 22 -4.51 -9.01 -14.97
N ASP A 23 -3.62 -9.98 -14.92
CA ASP A 23 -3.96 -11.39 -14.70
C ASP A 23 -4.07 -11.71 -13.19
N GLY A 24 -3.71 -10.74 -12.34
CA GLY A 24 -3.77 -10.85 -10.88
C GLY A 24 -2.47 -11.34 -10.26
N GLU A 25 -1.37 -11.39 -11.03
CA GLU A 25 -0.06 -11.76 -10.50
C GLU A 25 0.55 -10.61 -9.70
N ILE A 26 1.18 -10.94 -8.57
CA ILE A 26 1.83 -9.95 -7.70
C ILE A 26 3.16 -9.54 -8.32
N LEU A 27 3.28 -8.26 -8.69
CA LEU A 27 4.50 -7.67 -9.23
C LEU A 27 5.40 -7.11 -8.14
N ALA A 28 4.81 -6.56 -7.07
CA ALA A 28 5.54 -5.99 -5.94
C ALA A 28 4.69 -6.01 -4.66
N GLU A 29 5.35 -6.06 -3.50
CA GLU A 29 4.75 -5.97 -2.17
C GLU A 29 5.56 -5.02 -1.30
N GLN A 30 4.88 -4.20 -0.49
CA GLN A 30 5.49 -3.43 0.58
C GLN A 30 4.68 -3.53 1.87
N ARG A 31 5.39 -3.54 3.00
CA ARG A 31 4.80 -3.54 4.34
C ARG A 31 5.49 -2.50 5.20
N SER A 32 4.71 -1.78 6.01
CA SER A 32 5.26 -0.85 7.01
C SER A 32 4.41 -0.86 8.29
N ASN A 33 5.00 -0.34 9.36
CA ASN A 33 4.31 -0.11 10.64
C ASN A 33 3.60 1.25 10.66
N GLU A 34 3.47 1.92 9.51
CA GLU A 34 2.85 3.24 9.37
C GLU A 34 1.33 3.10 9.14
N GLY A 35 0.67 2.39 10.06
CA GLY A 35 -0.78 2.36 10.10
C GLY A 35 -1.38 3.76 10.30
N MET A 36 -2.71 3.87 10.14
CA MET A 36 -3.44 5.15 10.17
C MET A 36 -3.14 6.07 11.36
N ILE A 37 -2.76 5.51 12.53
CA ILE A 37 -2.34 6.31 13.69
C ILE A 37 -1.10 7.16 13.39
N HIS A 38 -0.11 6.60 12.69
CA HIS A 38 1.12 7.30 12.31
C HIS A 38 0.89 8.27 11.14
N THR A 39 -0.11 8.01 10.31
CA THR A 39 -0.43 8.79 9.11
C THR A 39 -1.15 10.11 9.41
N SER A 40 -1.76 10.24 10.59
CA SER A 40 -2.46 11.47 11.01
C SER A 40 -1.57 12.73 11.03
N ALA A 41 -0.24 12.56 11.14
CA ALA A 41 0.73 13.65 11.15
C ALA A 41 1.25 14.05 9.75
N ASN A 42 1.36 13.11 8.81
CA ASN A 42 2.02 13.34 7.50
C ASN A 42 1.06 13.28 6.28
N GLY A 43 -0.18 12.82 6.48
CA GLY A 43 -1.18 12.71 5.42
C GLY A 43 -1.07 11.41 4.62
N PHE A 44 -2.20 10.90 4.13
CA PHE A 44 -2.27 9.59 3.47
C PHE A 44 -1.49 9.51 2.15
N ALA A 45 -1.35 10.63 1.45
CA ALA A 45 -0.62 10.68 0.17
C ALA A 45 0.88 10.40 0.34
N SER A 46 1.51 10.89 1.43
CA SER A 46 2.95 10.75 1.62
C SER A 46 3.42 9.31 1.88
N VAL A 47 2.50 8.40 2.21
CA VAL A 47 2.79 6.97 2.39
C VAL A 47 2.59 6.18 1.09
N LEU A 48 1.88 6.76 0.12
CA LEU A 48 1.53 6.13 -1.16
C LEU A 48 2.39 6.61 -2.34
N GLU A 49 3.06 7.75 -2.21
CA GLU A 49 4.06 8.28 -3.16
C GLU A 49 5.43 7.61 -3.02
#